data_AF-A0A847B4G5-F1
#
_entry.id   AF-A0A847B4G5-F1
#
_cell.length_a   1.000
_cell.length_b   1.000
_cell.length_c   1.000
_cell.angle_alpha   90.00
_cell.angle_beta   90.00
_cell.angle_gamma   90.00
#
_symmetry.space_group_name_H-M   'P 1'
#
loop_
_entity.id
_entity.type
_entity.pdbx_description
1 polymer ?
#
loop_
_entity_poly.entity_id
_entity_poly.type
_entity_poly.pdbx_seq_one_letter_code
_entity_poly.pdbx_strand_id
1 'polypeptide(L)' 'MRSRYGSNNRRTKVITYSSFLIHFHEDIIKSVIIHELCHCFVFNHSQSFYDILYKYCPDYDMYRRKLLKVELV' A
#
# COMPACT_ATOMS: atom_id res chain seq x y z
N MET A 1 -12.68 -8.34 9.85
CA MET A 1 -12.49 -7.28 8.83
C MET A 1 -11.01 -6.90 8.81
N ARG A 2 -10.24 -7.35 7.80
CA ARG A 2 -8.87 -6.86 7.58
C ARG A 2 -9.03 -5.45 7.01
N SER A 3 -8.67 -4.42 7.78
CA SER A 3 -8.76 -3.02 7.37
C SER A 3 -8.07 -2.84 6.01
N ARG A 4 -8.84 -2.47 4.99
CA ARG A 4 -8.30 -2.08 3.69
C ARG A 4 -7.91 -0.62 3.78
N TYR A 5 -6.62 -0.34 3.87
CA TYR A 5 -6.08 1.03 3.83
C TYR A 5 -6.07 1.61 2.41
N GLY A 6 -6.11 0.73 1.41
CA GLY A 6 -6.27 1.07 0.00
C GLY A 6 -6.98 -0.04 -0.78
N SER A 7 -7.40 0.28 -1.99
CA SER A 7 -7.82 -0.70 -2.99
C SER A 7 -7.69 -0.17 -4.40
N ASN A 8 -7.20 -1.00 -5.32
CA ASN A 8 -7.18 -0.75 -6.75
C ASN A 8 -8.24 -1.61 -7.47
N ASN A 9 -9.22 -0.96 -8.10
CA ASN A 9 -10.24 -1.62 -8.91
C ASN A 9 -9.92 -1.47 -10.40
N ARG A 10 -9.35 -2.53 -10.98
CA ARG A 10 -8.99 -2.58 -12.41
C ARG A 10 -10.17 -2.35 -13.36
N ARG A 11 -11.38 -2.81 -13.00
CA ARG A 11 -12.56 -2.70 -13.87
C ARG A 11 -13.03 -1.25 -13.97
N THR A 12 -13.10 -0.56 -12.84
CA THR A 12 -13.56 0.84 -12.80
C THR A 12 -12.43 1.84 -12.99
N LYS A 13 -11.17 1.39 -12.98
CA LYS A 13 -9.95 2.24 -12.99
C LYS A 13 -9.94 3.25 -11.83
N VAL A 14 -10.46 2.83 -10.67
CA VAL A 14 -10.51 3.65 -9.45
C VAL A 14 -9.56 3.07 -8.42
N ILE A 15 -8.73 3.94 -7.86
CA ILE A 15 -7.94 3.64 -6.67
C ILE A 15 -8.55 4.43 -5.51
N THR A 16 -8.84 3.75 -4.42
CA THR A 16 -9.43 4.35 -3.22
C THR A 16 -8.47 4.17 -2.06
N TYR A 17 -8.35 5.20 -1.23
CA TYR A 17 -7.56 5.19 -0.01
C TYR A 17 -8.45 5.47 1.20
N SER A 18 -8.10 4.89 2.34
CA SER A 18 -8.79 5.17 3.61
C SER A 18 -8.37 6.55 4.13
N SER A 19 -9.34 7.38 4.53
CA SER A 19 -9.06 8.65 5.20
C SER A 19 -8.27 8.49 6.50
N PHE A 20 -8.37 7.32 7.15
CA PHE A 20 -7.61 6.99 8.35
C PHE A 20 -6.09 7.03 8.15
N LEU A 21 -5.61 6.92 6.90
CA LEU A 21 -4.19 7.07 6.58
C LEU A 21 -3.62 8.43 7.01
N ILE A 22 -4.45 9.47 7.16
CA ILE A 22 -4.02 10.82 7.57
C ILE A 22 -3.33 10.84 8.95
N HIS A 23 -3.54 9.82 9.78
CA HIS A 23 -2.94 9.70 11.12
C HIS A 23 -1.54 9.05 11.10
N PHE A 24 -1.01 8.70 9.93
CA PHE A 24 0.30 8.06 9.81
C PHE A 24 1.33 9.00 9.18
N HIS A 25 2.61 8.73 9.46
CA HIS A 25 3.71 9.41 8.78
C HIS A 25 3.62 9.29 7.26
N GLU A 26 4.06 10.32 6.53
CA GLU A 26 3.96 10.41 5.07
C GLU A 26 4.54 9.17 4.36
N ASP A 27 5.65 8.63 4.86
CA ASP A 27 6.28 7.43 4.27
C ASP A 27 5.41 6.18 4.37
N ILE A 28 4.62 6.05 5.45
CA ILE A 28 3.65 4.95 5.58
C ILE A 28 2.53 5.14 4.55
N ILE A 29 2.04 6.37 4.39
CA ILE A 29 1.02 6.69 3.38
C ILE A 29 1.54 6.39 1.98
N LYS A 30 2.76 6.84 1.65
CA LYS A 30 3.45 6.55 0.38
C LYS A 30 3.57 5.05 0.14
N SER A 31 3.89 4.26 1.16
CA SER A 31 3.99 2.80 1.02
C SER A 31 2.66 2.15 0.59
N VAL A 32 1.52 2.66 1.06
CA VAL A 32 0.18 2.20 0.65
C VAL A 32 -0.18 2.68 -0.75
N ILE A 33 0.16 3.92 -1.11
CA ILE A 33 -0.02 4.44 -2.47
C ILE A 33 0.76 3.59 -3.48
N ILE A 34 2.03 3.31 -3.21
CA ILE A 34 2.88 2.51 -4.08
C ILE A 34 2.32 1.08 -4.20
N HIS A 35 1.84 0.49 -3.10
CA HIS A 35 1.18 -0.82 -3.12
C HIS A 35 -0.01 -0.86 -4.10
N GLU A 36 -0.92 0.11 -3.99
CA GLU A 36 -2.09 0.15 -4.88
C GLU A 36 -1.70 0.46 -6.34
N LEU A 37 -0.68 1.27 -6.57
CA LEU A 37 -0.15 1.53 -7.91
C LEU A 37 0.52 0.29 -8.53
N CYS A 38 1.17 -0.55 -7.73
CA CYS A 38 1.73 -1.82 -8.22
C CYS A 38 0.65 -2.74 -8.80
N HIS A 39 -0.58 -2.67 -8.30
CA HIS A 39 -1.73 -3.41 -8.85
C HIS A 39 -2.15 -2.98 -10.27
N CYS A 40 -1.68 -1.83 -10.77
CA CYS A 40 -1.81 -1.46 -12.17
C CYS A 40 -0.97 -2.35 -13.11
N PHE A 41 0.11 -2.95 -12.60
CA PHE A 41 1.04 -3.76 -13.38
C PHE A 41 0.88 -5.26 -13.07
N VAL A 42 0.74 -5.62 -11.79
CA VAL A 42 0.62 -7.02 -11.34
C VAL A 42 -0.54 -7.12 -10.35
N PHE A 43 -1.59 -7.85 -10.72
CA PHE A 43 -2.85 -7.84 -9.97
C PHE A 43 -2.81 -8.62 -8.65
N ASN A 44 -2.01 -9.68 -8.58
CA ASN A 44 -1.85 -10.50 -7.39
C ASN A 44 -0.55 -10.17 -6.65
N HIS A 45 -0.41 -10.60 -5.40
CA HIS A 45 0.83 -10.45 -4.63
C HIS A 45 1.85 -11.56 -4.97
N SER A 46 2.15 -11.74 -6.26
CA SER A 46 3.19 -12.67 -6.73
C SER A 46 4.60 -12.09 -6.59
N GLN A 47 5.64 -12.87 -6.87
CA GLN A 47 7.02 -12.37 -6.85
C GLN A 47 7.19 -11.11 -7.72
N SER A 48 6.62 -11.12 -8.93
CA SER A 48 6.68 -9.96 -9.85
C SER A 48 6.04 -8.70 -9.27
N PHE A 49 5.03 -8.83 -8.39
CA PHE A 49 4.47 -7.68 -7.68
C PHE A 49 5.49 -7.11 -6.70
N TYR A 50 6.12 -7.97 -5.90
CA TYR A 50 7.13 -7.57 -4.93
C TYR A 50 8.40 -7.01 -5.59
N ASP A 51 8.80 -7.53 -6.74
CA ASP A 51 9.93 -7.00 -7.50
C ASP A 51 9.72 -5.52 -7.88
N ILE A 52 8.50 -5.17 -8.32
CA ILE A 52 8.13 -3.78 -8.63
C ILE A 52 7.98 -2.96 -7.35
N LEU A 53 7.30 -3.51 -6.34
CA LEU A 53 7.07 -2.82 -5.08
C LEU A 53 8.38 -2.41 -4.41
N TYR A 54 9.34 -3.33 -4.28
CA TYR A 54 10.63 -3.06 -3.65
C TYR A 54 11.54 -2.18 -4.50
N LYS A 55 11.35 -2.15 -5.83
CA LYS A 55 12.03 -1.18 -6.69
C LYS A 55 11.66 0.27 -6.35
N TYR A 56 10.40 0.53 -5.99
CA TYR A 56 9.92 1.88 -5.68
C TYR A 56 9.79 2.16 -4.17
N CYS A 57 9.72 1.13 -3.34
CA CYS A 57 9.64 1.21 -1.89
C CYS A 57 10.46 0.07 -1.24
N PRO A 58 11.80 0.19 -1.19
CA PRO A 58 12.67 -0.85 -0.63
C PRO A 58 12.30 -1.20 0.83
N ASP A 59 11.88 -0.20 1.61
CA ASP A 59 11.52 -0.37 3.02
C ASP A 59 10.04 -0.71 3.27
N TYR A 60 9.31 -1.17 2.24
CA TYR A 60 7.87 -1.44 2.31
C TYR A 60 7.48 -2.30 3.53
N ASP A 61 8.24 -3.35 3.83
CA ASP A 61 7.94 -4.24 4.95
C ASP A 61 8.07 -3.55 6.31
N MET A 62 8.99 -2.59 6.45
CA MET A 62 9.08 -1.77 7.66
C MET A 62 7.82 -0.92 7.82
N TYR A 63 7.42 -0.19 6.76
CA TYR A 63 6.24 0.67 6.80
C TYR A 63 4.95 -0.12 7.03
N ARG A 64 4.82 -1.28 6.38
CA ARG A 64 3.69 -2.19 6.59
C ARG A 64 3.60 -2.69 8.03
N ARG A 65 4.73 -3.01 8.66
CA ARG A 65 4.74 -3.39 10.09
C ARG A 65 4.27 -2.23 10.99
N LYS A 66 4.75 -1.00 10.76
CA LYS A 66 4.32 0.19 11.51
C LYS A 66 2.81 0.45 11.36
N LEU A 67 2.31 0.34 10.14
CA LEU A 67 0.87 0.47 9.83
C LEU A 67 0.01 -0.55 10.60
N LEU A 68 0.45 -1.82 10.66
CA LEU A 68 -0.30 -2.90 11.31
C LEU A 68 -0.22 -2.87 12.84
N LYS A 69 0.84 -2.30 13.42
CA LYS A 69 0.99 -2.16 14.87
C LYS A 69 0.22 -0.97 15.45
N VAL A 70 -0.40 -0.14 14.60
CA VAL A 70 -1.09 1.10 14.99
C VAL A 70 -0.18 1.93 15.91
N GLU A 71 1.09 2.11 15.50
CA GLU A 71 1.94 3.14 16.09
C GLU A 71 1.46 4.47 15.51
N LEU A 72 0.49 5.08 16.19
CA LEU A 72 0.06 6.45 15.91
C LEU A 72 1.21 7.38 16.27
N VAL A 73 1.45 8.38 15.43
CA VAL A 73 2.43 9.44 15.67
C VAL A 73 1.77 10.58 16.46
#